data_AF-A0A8X6VBL1-F1
#
_entry.id   AF-A0A8X6VBL1-F1
#
_cell.length_a   1.000
_cell.length_b   1.000
_cell.length_c   1.000
_cell.angle_alpha   90.00
_cell.angle_beta   90.00
_cell.angle_gamma   90.00
#
_symmetry.space_group_name_H-M   'P 1'
#
loop_
_entity.id
_entity.type
_entity.pdbx_description
1 polymer ?
#
loop_
_entity_poly.entity_id
_entity_poly.type
_entity_poly.pdbx_seq_one_letter_code
_entity_poly.pdbx_strand_id
1 'polypeptide(L)'
;MAYLAKEEVKIILDRVISDTKERERSNQEEKEREERSKQEEKEREERSKQEEKEREEREREIEERMAREARQHELELRKLEISQQNQPLNDESRRREWIAELQVKTLEQLKDLFITEQLKYRVPAEVREHFLFDWIKLKTPYELAEKLDEYESIKQSFRREIPKKNSYKFRGGVNYSGARPKETP
;
A
#
# COMPACT_ATOMS: atom_id res chain seq x y z
N MET A 1 -12.94 -21.27 -114.07
CA MET A 1 -11.91 -20.37 -113.51
C MET A 1 -12.47 -19.35 -112.52
N ALA A 2 -13.49 -18.56 -112.85
CA ALA A 2 -14.04 -17.52 -111.94
C ALA A 2 -14.65 -18.02 -110.60
N TYR A 3 -15.15 -19.27 -110.53
CA TYR A 3 -15.70 -19.83 -109.29
C TYR A 3 -14.62 -20.25 -108.27
N LEU A 4 -13.49 -20.80 -108.74
CA LEU A 4 -12.38 -21.21 -107.86
C LEU A 4 -11.73 -19.99 -107.19
N ALA A 5 -11.54 -18.89 -107.94
CA ALA A 5 -11.02 -17.65 -107.39
C ALA A 5 -11.94 -17.02 -106.32
N LYS A 6 -13.27 -17.22 -106.40
CA LYS A 6 -14.22 -16.73 -105.40
C LYS A 6 -14.15 -17.51 -104.08
N GLU A 7 -13.94 -18.83 -104.14
CA GLU A 7 -13.84 -19.66 -102.94
C GLU A 7 -12.51 -19.42 -102.19
N GLU A 8 -11.41 -19.22 -102.93
CA GLU A 8 -10.12 -18.83 -102.33
C GLU A 8 -10.20 -17.48 -101.61
N VAL A 9 -10.84 -16.48 -102.23
CA VAL A 9 -11.06 -15.16 -101.61
C VAL A 9 -11.92 -15.27 -100.35
N LYS A 10 -12.94 -16.13 -100.35
CA LYS A 10 -13.81 -16.37 -99.18
C LYS A 10 -13.04 -17.01 -98.01
N ILE A 11 -12.22 -18.02 -98.29
CA ILE A 11 -11.38 -18.67 -97.27
C ILE A 11 -10.38 -17.67 -96.64
N ILE A 12 -9.76 -16.84 -97.48
CA ILE A 12 -8.85 -15.78 -97.01
C ILE A 12 -9.60 -14.77 -96.15
N LEU A 13 -10.80 -14.36 -96.58
CA LEU A 13 -11.63 -13.41 -95.85
C LEU A 13 -12.08 -13.96 -94.48
N ASP A 14 -12.53 -15.21 -94.43
CA ASP A 14 -12.95 -15.88 -93.18
C ASP A 14 -11.78 -16.00 -92.20
N ARG A 15 -10.58 -16.32 -92.70
CA ARG A 15 -9.36 -16.35 -91.89
C ARG A 15 -9.01 -14.97 -91.34
N VAL A 16 -9.04 -13.93 -92.18
CA VAL A 16 -8.76 -12.55 -91.76
C VAL A 16 -9.78 -12.08 -90.71
N ILE A 17 -11.07 -12.41 -90.88
CA ILE A 17 -12.11 -12.08 -89.90
C ILE A 17 -11.89 -12.83 -88.59
N SER A 18 -11.54 -14.12 -88.64
CA SER A 18 -11.25 -14.92 -87.45
C SER A 18 -10.03 -14.37 -86.70
N ASP A 19 -8.93 -14.12 -87.41
CA ASP A 19 -7.70 -13.56 -86.84
C ASP A 19 -7.95 -12.16 -86.24
N THR A 20 -8.82 -11.36 -86.87
CA THR A 20 -9.20 -10.03 -86.35
C THR A 20 -10.02 -10.15 -85.07
N LYS A 21 -11.03 -11.05 -85.04
CA LYS A 21 -11.83 -11.33 -83.83
C LYS A 21 -11.01 -11.94 -82.69
N GLU A 22 -9.99 -12.72 -83.02
CA GLU A 22 -9.08 -13.30 -82.03
C GLU A 22 -8.13 -12.24 -81.46
N ARG A 23 -7.59 -11.35 -82.31
CA ARG A 23 -6.82 -10.18 -81.85
C ARG A 23 -7.65 -9.25 -80.98
N GLU A 24 -8.90 -8.97 -81.36
CA GLU A 24 -9.80 -8.15 -80.54
C GLU A 24 -10.08 -8.77 -79.18
N ARG A 25 -10.31 -10.09 -79.12
CA ARG A 25 -10.46 -10.83 -77.86
C ARG A 25 -9.19 -10.81 -77.03
N SER A 26 -8.03 -11.06 -77.63
CA SER A 26 -6.73 -11.00 -76.94
C SER A 26 -6.47 -9.61 -76.35
N ASN A 27 -6.73 -8.54 -77.13
CA ASN A 27 -6.57 -7.16 -76.66
C ASN A 27 -7.55 -6.82 -75.53
N GLN A 28 -8.78 -7.35 -75.59
CA GLN A 28 -9.77 -7.15 -74.55
C GLN A 28 -9.37 -7.89 -73.26
N GLU A 29 -8.92 -9.14 -73.36
CA GLU A 29 -8.41 -9.91 -72.22
C GLU A 29 -7.17 -9.26 -71.60
N GLU A 30 -6.27 -8.72 -72.42
CA GLU A 30 -5.08 -8.00 -71.95
C GLU A 30 -5.46 -6.74 -71.17
N LYS A 31 -6.42 -5.94 -71.68
CA LYS A 31 -6.96 -4.78 -70.95
C LYS A 31 -7.59 -5.17 -69.62
N GLU A 32 -8.40 -6.23 -69.59
CA GLU A 32 -9.02 -6.71 -68.35
C GLU A 32 -8.00 -7.26 -67.36
N ARG A 33 -6.89 -7.85 -67.83
CA ARG A 33 -5.78 -8.30 -66.97
C ARG A 33 -5.02 -7.10 -66.41
N GLU A 34 -4.74 -6.09 -67.23
CA GLU A 34 -4.12 -4.85 -66.76
C GLU A 34 -5.00 -4.11 -65.74
N GLU A 35 -6.30 -4.02 -65.98
CA GLU A 35 -7.24 -3.39 -65.05
C GLU A 35 -7.31 -4.16 -63.72
N ARG A 36 -7.37 -5.50 -63.77
CA ARG A 36 -7.27 -6.35 -62.57
C ARG A 36 -5.96 -6.15 -61.82
N SER A 37 -4.83 -6.12 -62.54
CA SER A 37 -3.51 -5.87 -61.94
C SER A 37 -3.44 -4.51 -61.25
N LYS A 38 -3.96 -3.45 -61.89
CA LYS A 38 -4.01 -2.11 -61.30
C LYS A 38 -4.92 -2.05 -60.07
N GLN A 39 -6.03 -2.80 -60.09
CA GLN A 39 -6.95 -2.88 -58.97
C GLN A 39 -6.32 -3.63 -57.79
N GLU A 40 -5.68 -4.77 -58.03
CA GLU A 40 -4.97 -5.53 -56.99
C GLU A 40 -3.82 -4.72 -56.39
N GLU A 41 -3.08 -3.97 -57.19
CA GLU A 41 -2.00 -3.09 -56.71
C GLU A 41 -2.55 -1.98 -55.80
N LYS A 42 -3.66 -1.33 -56.18
CA LYS A 42 -4.33 -0.34 -55.33
C LYS A 42 -4.81 -0.94 -54.01
N GLU A 43 -5.44 -2.11 -54.04
CA GLU A 43 -5.91 -2.80 -52.84
C GLU A 43 -4.74 -3.21 -51.93
N ARG A 44 -3.60 -3.61 -52.49
CA ARG A 44 -2.37 -3.88 -51.74
C ARG A 44 -1.79 -2.62 -51.12
N GLU A 45 -1.74 -1.52 -51.85
CA GLU A 45 -1.31 -0.23 -51.30
C GLU A 45 -2.23 0.27 -50.18
N GLU A 46 -3.55 0.18 -50.38
CA GLU A 46 -4.53 0.57 -49.37
C GLU A 46 -4.40 -0.29 -48.11
N ARG A 47 -4.24 -1.60 -48.27
CA ARG A 47 -3.99 -2.50 -47.15
C ARG A 47 -2.68 -2.17 -46.44
N SER A 48 -1.61 -1.89 -47.18
CA SER A 48 -0.32 -1.48 -46.60
C SER A 48 -0.44 -0.18 -45.81
N LYS A 49 -1.14 0.83 -46.36
CA LYS A 49 -1.39 2.11 -45.68
C LYS A 49 -2.25 1.92 -44.44
N GLN A 50 -3.22 1.00 -44.48
CA GLN A 50 -4.07 0.68 -43.33
C GLN A 50 -3.27 -0.02 -42.23
N GLU A 51 -2.46 -1.03 -42.58
CA GLU A 51 -1.59 -1.73 -41.63
C GLU A 51 -0.55 -0.80 -41.00
N GLU A 52 0.01 0.13 -41.77
CA GLU A 52 0.94 1.15 -41.28
C GLU A 52 0.25 2.10 -40.28
N LYS A 53 -0.94 2.61 -40.60
CA LYS A 53 -1.73 3.43 -39.67
C LYS A 53 -2.07 2.70 -38.38
N GLU A 54 -2.46 1.43 -38.46
CA GLU A 54 -2.75 0.61 -37.29
C GLU A 54 -1.49 0.35 -36.45
N ARG A 55 -0.34 0.17 -37.08
CA ARG A 55 0.95 0.05 -36.37
C ARG A 55 1.29 1.35 -35.64
N GLU A 56 1.19 2.48 -36.33
CA GLU A 56 1.42 3.79 -35.71
C GLU A 56 0.48 4.05 -34.54
N GLU A 57 -0.81 3.70 -34.66
CA GLU A 57 -1.79 3.89 -33.60
C GLU A 57 -1.45 3.02 -32.37
N ARG A 58 -1.07 1.75 -32.58
CA ARG A 58 -0.60 0.86 -31.51
C ARG A 58 0.66 1.39 -30.84
N GLU A 59 1.60 1.89 -31.62
CA GLU A 59 2.85 2.48 -31.09
C GLU A 59 2.55 3.72 -30.24
N ARG A 60 1.68 4.62 -30.70
CA ARG A 60 1.22 5.77 -29.92
C ARG A 60 0.54 5.36 -28.63
N GLU A 61 -0.30 4.32 -28.66
CA GLU A 61 -0.98 3.82 -27.47
C GLU A 61 0.02 3.26 -26.44
N ILE A 62 1.03 2.51 -26.90
CA ILE A 62 2.11 1.99 -26.05
C ILE A 62 2.92 3.13 -25.44
N GLU A 63 3.30 4.11 -26.25
CA GLU A 63 4.06 5.28 -25.78
C GLU A 63 3.24 6.10 -24.77
N GLU A 64 1.96 6.34 -25.04
CA GLU A 64 1.09 7.05 -24.12
C GLU A 64 0.93 6.28 -22.80
N ARG A 65 0.80 4.95 -22.87
CA ARG A 65 0.77 4.09 -21.69
C ARG A 65 2.06 4.19 -20.89
N MET A 66 3.23 4.09 -21.54
CA MET A 66 4.52 4.26 -20.86
C MET A 66 4.66 5.65 -20.23
N ALA A 67 4.20 6.70 -20.92
CA ALA A 67 4.21 8.05 -20.39
C ALA A 67 3.27 8.21 -19.18
N ARG A 68 2.11 7.55 -19.18
CA ARG A 68 1.21 7.51 -18.01
C ARG A 68 1.87 6.79 -16.83
N GLU A 69 2.49 5.64 -17.08
CA GLU A 69 3.21 4.87 -16.05
C GLU A 69 4.40 5.67 -15.49
N ALA A 70 5.17 6.36 -16.35
CA ALA A 70 6.26 7.24 -15.93
C ALA A 70 5.77 8.41 -15.05
N ARG A 71 4.67 9.08 -15.45
CA ARG A 71 4.04 10.13 -14.63
C ARG A 71 3.55 9.59 -13.29
N GLN A 72 2.97 8.39 -13.27
CA GLN A 72 2.54 7.76 -12.02
C GLN A 72 3.73 7.45 -11.11
N HIS A 73 4.80 6.87 -11.68
CA HIS A 73 6.02 6.60 -10.94
C HIS A 73 6.63 7.89 -10.36
N GLU A 74 6.67 8.98 -11.13
CA GLU A 74 7.12 10.30 -10.67
C GLU A 74 6.25 10.83 -9.53
N LEU A 75 4.92 10.70 -9.63
CA LEU A 75 4.00 11.08 -8.55
C LEU A 75 4.22 10.23 -7.29
N GLU A 76 4.48 8.93 -7.43
CA GLU A 76 4.80 8.06 -6.29
C GLU A 76 6.14 8.44 -5.63
N LEU A 77 7.17 8.73 -6.43
CA LEU A 77 8.44 9.26 -5.91
C LEU A 77 8.21 10.57 -5.16
N ARG A 78 7.41 11.49 -5.73
CA ARG A 78 7.09 12.77 -5.10
C ARG A 78 6.24 12.59 -3.83
N LYS A 79 5.29 11.66 -3.80
CA LYS A 79 4.54 11.31 -2.59
C LYS A 79 5.47 10.76 -1.52
N LEU A 80 6.41 9.90 -1.89
CA LEU A 80 7.40 9.34 -0.99
C LEU A 80 8.33 10.44 -0.45
N GLU A 81 8.82 11.32 -1.32
CA GLU A 81 9.65 12.48 -0.94
C GLU A 81 8.89 13.42 -0.01
N ILE A 82 7.66 13.78 -0.35
CA ILE A 82 6.77 14.56 0.53
C ILE A 82 6.52 13.82 1.83
N SER A 83 6.34 12.50 1.81
CA SER A 83 6.19 11.70 3.04
C SER A 83 7.48 11.62 3.85
N GLN A 84 8.65 11.71 3.23
CA GLN A 84 9.95 11.76 3.92
C GLN A 84 10.21 13.17 4.49
N GLN A 85 9.82 14.21 3.77
CA GLN A 85 9.90 15.61 4.19
C GLN A 85 8.84 15.96 5.24
N ASN A 86 7.66 15.32 5.20
CA ASN A 86 6.58 15.46 6.18
C ASN A 86 6.55 14.31 7.20
N GLN A 87 7.50 13.36 7.16
CA GLN A 87 7.85 12.70 8.41
C GLN A 87 8.16 13.84 9.37
N PRO A 88 7.73 13.78 10.64
CA PRO A 88 8.15 14.78 11.60
C PRO A 88 9.67 14.64 11.69
N LEU A 89 10.38 15.39 10.84
CA LEU A 89 11.60 16.04 11.19
C LEU A 89 11.34 16.48 12.61
N ASN A 90 12.06 15.84 13.53
CA ASN A 90 12.95 16.56 14.40
C ASN A 90 12.95 18.05 14.04
N ASP A 91 11.89 18.77 14.42
CA ASP A 91 12.02 20.18 14.66
C ASP A 91 13.04 20.19 15.78
N GLU A 92 14.31 20.32 15.41
CA GLU A 92 15.40 20.56 16.33
C GLU A 92 14.94 21.65 17.30
N SER A 93 14.15 22.63 16.83
CA SER A 93 13.37 23.58 17.63
C SER A 93 12.46 22.91 18.68
N ARG A 94 11.48 22.08 18.30
CA ARG A 94 10.58 21.39 19.25
C ARG A 94 11.33 20.50 20.22
N ARG A 95 12.37 19.79 19.75
CA ARG A 95 13.21 18.95 20.61
C ARG A 95 14.04 19.80 21.56
N ARG A 96 14.59 20.92 21.11
CA ARG A 96 15.37 21.87 21.93
C ARG A 96 14.48 22.58 22.94
N GLU A 97 13.28 23.00 22.55
CA GLU A 97 12.26 23.56 23.45
C GLU A 97 11.91 22.54 24.54
N TRP A 98 11.60 21.30 24.17
CA TRP A 98 11.31 20.23 25.13
C TRP A 98 12.50 19.94 26.06
N ILE A 99 13.73 19.84 25.55
CA ILE A 99 14.93 19.64 26.36
C ILE A 99 15.20 20.84 27.29
N ALA A 100 14.95 22.06 26.82
CA ALA A 100 15.10 23.28 27.61
C ALA A 100 14.09 23.35 28.77
N GLU A 101 12.84 22.95 28.53
CA GLU A 101 11.81 22.84 29.57
C GLU A 101 12.16 21.81 30.65
N LEU A 102 12.79 20.69 30.28
CA LEU A 102 13.22 19.65 31.21
C LEU A 102 14.45 20.05 32.07
N GLN A 103 15.14 21.13 31.70
CA GLN A 103 16.36 21.64 32.34
C GLN A 103 17.49 20.60 32.42
N VAL A 104 17.55 19.65 31.48
CA VAL A 104 18.60 18.62 31.41
C VAL A 104 19.77 19.12 30.55
N LYS A 105 21.00 18.97 31.05
CA LYS A 105 22.23 19.48 30.42
C LYS A 105 23.08 18.38 29.78
N THR A 106 22.90 17.14 30.21
CA THR A 106 23.69 15.99 29.75
C THR A 106 22.80 14.84 29.30
N LEU A 107 23.34 13.97 28.44
CA LEU A 107 22.65 12.75 28.02
C LEU A 107 22.33 11.84 29.22
N GLU A 108 23.20 11.82 30.23
CA GLU A 108 23.01 11.00 31.42
C GLU A 108 21.80 11.46 32.24
N GLN A 109 21.65 12.78 32.44
CA GLN A 109 20.48 13.35 33.11
C GLN A 109 19.18 13.05 32.36
N LEU A 110 19.22 13.02 31.03
CA LEU A 110 18.07 12.66 30.22
C LEU A 110 17.71 11.17 30.37
N LYS A 111 18.70 10.28 30.44
CA LYS A 111 18.48 8.85 30.69
C LYS A 111 17.90 8.62 32.08
N ASP A 112 18.47 9.25 33.10
CA ASP A 112 17.99 9.17 34.47
C ASP A 112 16.53 9.63 34.56
N LEU A 113 16.19 10.76 33.94
CA LEU A 113 14.83 11.25 33.90
C LEU A 113 13.89 10.27 33.20
N PHE A 114 14.30 9.72 32.04
CA PHE A 114 13.49 8.75 31.32
C PHE A 114 13.23 7.48 32.15
N ILE A 115 14.27 6.93 32.78
CA ILE A 115 14.17 5.77 33.65
C ILE A 115 13.26 6.08 34.85
N THR A 116 13.43 7.26 35.46
CA THR A 116 12.60 7.72 36.58
C THR A 116 11.13 7.80 36.20
N GLU A 117 10.80 8.41 35.07
CA GLU A 117 9.43 8.49 34.58
C GLU A 117 8.83 7.11 34.30
N GLN A 118 9.59 6.20 33.68
CA GLN A 118 9.16 4.81 33.49
C GLN A 118 8.90 4.08 34.83
N LEU A 119 9.71 4.32 35.85
CA LEU A 119 9.51 3.77 37.19
C LEU A 119 8.28 4.36 37.87
N LYS A 120 8.05 5.68 37.76
CA LYS A 120 6.86 6.35 38.31
C LYS A 120 5.54 5.74 37.81
N TYR A 121 5.48 5.33 36.54
CA TYR A 121 4.31 4.64 35.98
C TYR A 121 4.01 3.29 36.63
N ARG A 122 5.03 2.61 37.16
CA ARG A 122 4.89 1.31 37.83
C ARG A 122 4.53 1.43 39.30
N VAL A 123 4.67 2.61 39.90
CA VAL A 123 4.30 2.84 41.30
C VAL A 123 2.78 2.94 41.44
N PRO A 124 2.15 2.16 42.35
CA PRO A 124 0.71 2.23 42.61
C PRO A 124 0.24 3.64 42.98
N ALA A 125 -1.00 3.98 42.61
CA ALA A 125 -1.56 5.31 42.81
C ALA A 125 -1.63 5.68 44.30
N GLU A 126 -1.95 4.72 45.16
CA GLU A 126 -2.05 4.89 46.61
C GLU A 126 -0.70 5.33 47.22
N VAL A 127 0.40 4.81 46.68
CA VAL A 127 1.74 5.22 47.11
C VAL A 127 2.06 6.62 46.59
N ARG A 128 1.70 6.90 45.34
CA ARG A 128 1.94 8.19 44.67
C ARG A 128 1.23 9.36 45.35
N GLU A 129 0.01 9.16 45.83
CA GLU A 129 -0.80 10.20 46.51
C GLU A 129 -0.11 10.77 47.75
N HIS A 130 0.77 10.01 48.39
CA HIS A 130 1.56 10.49 49.52
C HIS A 130 2.67 11.47 49.13
N PHE A 131 3.02 11.57 47.84
CA PHE A 131 4.17 12.32 47.35
C PHE A 131 3.82 13.43 46.36
N LEU A 132 2.55 13.83 46.23
CA LEU A 132 2.09 14.72 45.14
C LEU A 132 2.98 15.96 44.90
N PHE A 133 3.43 16.63 45.96
CA PHE A 133 4.28 17.83 45.85
C PHE A 133 5.74 17.53 45.48
N ASP A 134 6.25 16.36 45.87
CA ASP A 134 7.64 15.96 45.63
C ASP A 134 7.79 15.07 44.39
N TRP A 135 6.69 14.46 43.93
CA TRP A 135 6.65 13.54 42.80
C TRP A 135 7.18 14.13 41.50
N ILE A 136 6.87 15.42 41.24
CA ILE A 136 7.35 16.15 40.07
C ILE A 136 8.84 16.51 40.19
N LYS A 137 9.37 16.60 41.43
CA LYS A 137 10.77 16.98 41.70
C LYS A 137 11.75 15.81 41.60
N LEU A 138 11.27 14.56 41.72
CA LEU A 138 12.10 13.36 41.59
C LEU A 138 12.58 13.23 40.14
N LYS A 139 13.86 13.53 39.89
CA LYS A 139 14.45 13.52 38.54
C LYS A 139 15.38 12.34 38.31
N THR A 140 15.80 11.66 39.37
CA THR A 140 16.70 10.51 39.28
C THR A 140 16.06 9.22 39.81
N PRO A 141 16.48 8.05 39.28
CA PRO A 141 15.95 6.77 39.75
C PRO A 141 16.29 6.52 41.21
N TYR A 142 17.44 7.03 41.66
CA TYR A 142 17.91 6.89 43.02
C TYR A 142 17.05 7.67 44.02
N GLU A 143 16.75 8.95 43.75
CA GLU A 143 15.85 9.76 44.59
C GLU A 143 14.46 9.13 44.70
N LEU A 144 13.94 8.57 43.60
CA LEU A 144 12.66 7.86 43.62
C LEU A 144 12.73 6.60 44.48
N ALA A 145 13.79 5.79 44.35
CA ALA A 145 13.97 4.59 45.14
C ALA A 145 14.06 4.91 46.65
N GLU A 146 14.88 5.90 47.04
CA GLU A 146 15.02 6.32 48.43
C GLU A 146 13.68 6.75 49.03
N LYS A 147 12.87 7.52 48.28
CA LYS A 147 11.53 7.92 48.74
C LYS A 147 10.55 6.76 48.91
N LEU A 148 10.61 5.77 48.02
CA LEU A 148 9.79 4.57 48.14
C LEU A 148 10.24 3.70 49.31
N ASP A 149 11.54 3.58 49.56
CA ASP A 149 12.09 2.85 50.70
C ASP A 149 11.70 3.50 52.04
N GLU A 150 11.76 4.83 52.12
CA GLU A 150 11.26 5.60 53.28
C GLU A 150 9.78 5.30 53.55
N TYR A 151 8.95 5.31 52.50
CA TYR A 151 7.52 4.98 52.61
C TYR A 151 7.30 3.57 53.15
N GLU A 152 7.99 2.59 52.59
CA GLU A 152 7.86 1.20 52.98
C GLU A 152 8.32 0.97 54.42
N SER A 153 9.41 1.62 54.84
CA SER A 153 9.91 1.58 56.22
C SER A 153 8.87 2.09 57.21
N ILE A 154 8.26 3.25 56.94
CA ILE A 154 7.19 3.82 57.76
C ILE A 154 5.96 2.91 57.77
N LYS A 155 5.52 2.43 56.60
CA LYS A 155 4.38 1.51 56.51
C LYS A 155 4.64 0.21 57.29
N GLN A 156 5.88 -0.28 57.30
CA GLN A 156 6.26 -1.47 58.01
C GLN A 156 6.33 -1.25 59.53
N SER A 157 6.76 -0.09 60.02
CA SER A 157 6.73 0.23 61.45
C SER A 157 5.29 0.27 61.99
N PHE A 158 4.36 0.91 61.28
CA PHE A 158 2.93 0.88 61.63
C PHE A 158 2.33 -0.53 61.64
N ARG A 159 2.79 -1.43 60.76
CA ARG A 159 2.35 -2.84 60.75
C ARG A 159 2.84 -3.64 61.97
N ARG A 160 3.97 -3.26 62.57
CA ARG A 160 4.57 -3.95 63.73
C ARG A 160 3.99 -3.47 65.06
N GLU A 161 3.54 -2.21 65.13
CA GLU A 161 2.99 -1.60 66.34
C GLU A 161 1.54 -2.00 66.64
N ILE A 162 0.78 -2.54 65.67
CA ILE A 162 -0.55 -3.10 65.94
C ILE A 162 -0.35 -4.44 66.67
N PRO A 163 -0.69 -4.58 67.97
CA PRO A 163 -0.57 -5.85 68.66
C PRO A 163 -1.53 -6.84 67.99
N LYS A 164 -1.01 -7.96 67.49
CA LYS A 164 -1.84 -9.09 67.10
C LYS A 164 -2.66 -9.49 68.33
N LYS A 165 -3.95 -9.16 68.38
CA LYS A 165 -4.87 -9.68 69.38
C LYS A 165 -4.79 -11.21 69.32
N ASN A 166 -4.24 -11.81 70.37
CA ASN A 166 -4.19 -13.24 70.59
C ASN A 166 -5.60 -13.84 70.40
N SER A 167 -5.74 -14.75 69.45
CA SER A 167 -6.88 -15.66 69.35
C SER A 167 -6.78 -16.68 70.49
N TYR A 168 -7.45 -16.39 71.60
CA TYR A 168 -7.64 -17.36 72.68
C TYR A 168 -8.36 -18.59 72.12
N LYS A 169 -7.70 -19.75 72.26
CA LYS A 169 -8.22 -21.08 71.91
C LYS A 169 -9.44 -21.41 72.78
N PHE A 170 -10.64 -21.43 72.20
CA PHE A 170 -11.77 -22.11 72.81
C PHE A 170 -11.75 -23.57 72.37
N ARG A 171 -11.09 -24.42 73.17
CA ARG A 171 -11.16 -25.88 73.06
C ARG A 171 -12.13 -26.33 74.15
N GLY A 172 -13.35 -26.67 73.78
CA GLY A 172 -14.38 -27.15 74.71
C GLY A 172 -15.67 -27.44 73.96
N GLY A 173 -15.75 -28.63 73.35
CA GLY A 173 -16.92 -29.09 72.65
C GLY A 173 -18.08 -29.40 73.59
N VAL A 174 -19.29 -29.05 73.15
CA VAL A 174 -20.52 -29.75 73.52
C VAL A 174 -21.36 -29.86 72.24
N ASN A 175 -21.55 -31.09 71.79
CA ASN A 175 -22.42 -31.46 70.67
C ASN A 175 -23.88 -31.29 71.10
N TYR A 176 -24.69 -30.64 70.28
CA TYR A 176 -26.15 -30.84 70.30
C TYR A 176 -26.59 -31.42 68.96
N SER A 177 -26.75 -32.73 68.97
CA SER A 177 -27.53 -33.49 68.00
C SER A 177 -29.02 -33.18 68.17
N GLY A 178 -29.70 -32.93 67.05
CA GLY A 178 -31.09 -33.33 66.82
C GLY A 178 -32.19 -32.53 67.51
N ALA A 179 -32.96 -31.79 66.71
CA ALA A 179 -34.43 -31.93 66.58
C ALA A 179 -35.05 -30.63 66.03
N ARG A 180 -35.60 -30.68 64.81
CA ARG A 180 -36.71 -29.79 64.40
C ARG A 180 -37.99 -30.30 65.04
N PRO A 181 -38.76 -29.42 65.70
CA PRO A 181 -40.21 -29.37 65.46
C PRO A 181 -40.77 -27.93 65.67
N LYS A 182 -41.84 -27.40 65.07
CA LYS A 182 -42.85 -27.82 64.09
C LYS A 182 -43.36 -26.54 63.39
N GLU A 183 -43.96 -26.73 62.23
CA GLU A 183 -44.90 -25.76 61.64
C GLU A 183 -46.16 -25.67 62.51
N THR A 184 -46.65 -24.44 62.69
CA THR A 184 -47.88 -24.08 63.39
C THR A 184 -49.10 -24.13 62.46
N PRO A 185 -50.33 -24.21 62.99
CA PRO A 185 -51.56 -24.34 62.21
C PRO A 185 -51.83 -23.17 61.26
#